data_AF-A0A5K1EJ48-F1
#
_entry.id   AF-A0A5K1EJ48-F1
#
_cell.length_a   1.000
_cell.length_b   1.000
_cell.length_c   1.000
_cell.angle_alpha   90.00
_cell.angle_beta   90.00
_cell.angle_gamma   90.00
#
_symmetry.space_group_name_H-M   'P 1'
#
loop_
_entity.id
_entity.type
_entity.pdbx_description
1 polymer ?
#
loop_
_entity_poly.entity_id
_entity_poly.type
_entity_poly.pdbx_seq_one_letter_code
_entity_poly.pdbx_strand_id
1 'polypeptide(L)' 'VDPFLHLVDDRKLKAVNNSNKYSGPSYGSKEDDTSALRSLSTIQISDVLTKESMASLIVNSLGNISS' A
#
# COMPACT_ATOMS: atom_id res chain seq x y z
N VAL A 1 -4.97 -0.43 -8.30
CA VAL A 1 -6.06 -0.04 -7.38
C VAL A 1 -5.98 -0.97 -6.20
N ASP A 2 -5.84 -0.44 -4.99
CA ASP A 2 -5.74 -1.25 -3.76
C ASP A 2 -7.11 -1.91 -3.47
N PRO A 3 -7.19 -3.23 -3.29
CA PRO A 3 -8.46 -3.93 -3.10
C PRO A 3 -9.11 -3.66 -1.74
N PHE A 4 -8.38 -3.11 -0.77
CA PHE A 4 -8.85 -2.86 0.59
C PHE A 4 -9.22 -1.40 0.84
N LEU A 5 -8.83 -0.48 -0.05
CA LEU A 5 -9.10 0.94 0.08
C LEU A 5 -9.93 1.46 -1.09
N HIS A 6 -10.98 2.23 -0.80
CA HIS A 6 -11.73 2.98 -1.81
C HIS A 6 -11.60 4.47 -1.58
N LEU A 7 -11.59 5.23 -2.68
CA LEU A 7 -11.60 6.68 -2.62
C LEU A 7 -13.01 7.19 -2.31
N VAL A 8 -13.09 8.18 -1.44
CA VAL A 8 -14.28 8.90 -1.02
C VAL A 8 -14.03 10.38 -1.29
N ASP A 9 -14.98 11.01 -1.99
CA ASP A 9 -14.95 12.42 -2.37
C ASP A 9 -13.64 12.86 -3.04
N ASP A 10 -13.00 11.95 -3.79
CA ASP A 10 -11.71 12.14 -4.49
C ASP A 10 -10.52 12.60 -3.64
N ARG A 11 -10.66 12.55 -2.30
CA ARG A 11 -9.66 13.12 -1.37
C ARG A 11 -9.42 12.30 -0.12
N LYS A 12 -10.17 11.21 0.09
CA LYS A 12 -10.09 10.39 1.28
C LYS A 12 -10.09 8.91 0.93
N LEU A 13 -9.04 8.19 1.29
CA LEU A 13 -9.04 6.73 1.21
C LEU A 13 -9.72 6.16 2.46
N LYS A 14 -10.69 5.27 2.26
CA LYS A 14 -11.41 4.59 3.32
C LYS A 14 -11.28 3.08 3.13
N ALA A 15 -11.08 2.36 4.24
CA ALA A 15 -11.09 0.91 4.23
C ALA A 15 -12.46 0.39 3.79
N VAL A 16 -12.45 -0.49 2.79
CA VAL A 16 -13.63 -1.23 2.36
C VAL A 16 -13.97 -2.20 3.49
N ASN A 17 -15.09 -1.95 4.18
CA ASN A 17 -15.58 -2.88 5.20
C ASN A 17 -16.21 -4.09 4.51
N ASN A 18 -15.36 -4.98 4.00
CA ASN A 18 -15.77 -6.11 3.17
C ASN A 18 -15.94 -7.40 3.95
N SER A 19 -16.45 -7.31 5.19
CA SER A 19 -16.67 -8.45 6.08
C SER A 19 -17.48 -9.60 5.44
N ASN A 20 -18.21 -9.35 4.34
CA ASN A 20 -18.96 -10.36 3.59
C ASN A 20 -18.50 -10.63 2.15
N LYS A 21 -17.51 -9.91 1.59
CA LYS A 21 -17.18 -9.99 0.14
C LYS A 21 -15.73 -10.32 -0.20
N TYR A 22 -14.77 -10.15 0.72
CA TYR A 22 -13.39 -10.61 0.50
C TYR A 22 -13.11 -11.88 1.30
N SER A 23 -12.64 -12.92 0.61
CA SER A 23 -12.16 -14.16 1.23
C SER A 23 -10.70 -14.06 1.69
N GLY A 24 -10.08 -12.89 1.55
CA GLY A 24 -8.71 -12.61 1.99
C GLY A 24 -8.65 -12.16 3.45
N PRO A 25 -7.44 -12.02 4.01
CA PRO A 25 -7.27 -11.47 5.36
C PRO A 25 -7.89 -10.07 5.44
N SER A 26 -8.55 -9.78 6.57
CA SER A 26 -9.06 -8.44 6.84
C SER A 26 -7.91 -7.44 6.83
N TYR A 27 -8.11 -6.29 6.20
CA TYR A 27 -7.13 -5.20 6.21
C TYR A 27 -6.79 -4.81 7.66
N GLY A 28 -5.50 -4.73 7.98
CA GLY A 28 -5.00 -4.49 9.34
C GLY A 28 -5.11 -5.70 10.29
N SER A 29 -5.37 -6.90 9.78
CA SER A 29 -5.21 -8.13 10.58
C SER A 29 -3.74 -8.50 10.73
N LYS A 30 -3.45 -9.41 11.66
CA LYS A 30 -2.09 -9.92 11.85
C LYS A 30 -1.54 -10.62 10.60
N GLU A 31 -2.41 -11.28 9.83
CA GLU A 31 -2.05 -11.95 8.58
C GLU A 31 -1.73 -10.93 7.46
N ASP A 32 -2.46 -9.81 7.42
CA ASP A 32 -2.17 -8.69 6.53
C ASP A 32 -0.79 -8.08 6.86
N ASP A 33 -0.53 -7.77 8.13
CA ASP A 33 0.77 -7.27 8.61
C ASP A 33 1.92 -8.22 8.23
N THR A 34 1.72 -9.52 8.43
CA THR A 34 2.71 -10.54 8.09
C THR A 34 2.98 -10.58 6.58
N SER A 35 1.94 -10.41 5.77
CA SER A 35 2.04 -10.40 4.30
C SER A 35 2.73 -9.12 3.80
N ALA A 36 2.43 -7.97 4.41
CA ALA A 36 3.10 -6.70 4.14
C ALA A 36 4.59 -6.80 4.49
N LEU A 37 4.94 -7.30 5.68
CA LEU A 37 6.33 -7.50 6.09
C LEU A 37 7.08 -8.47 5.17
N ARG A 38 6.44 -9.58 4.78
CA ARG A 38 7.03 -10.52 3.82
C ARG A 38 7.32 -9.83 2.49
N SER A 39 6.36 -9.08 1.96
CA SER A 39 6.54 -8.33 0.71
C SER A 39 7.69 -7.34 0.81
N LEU A 40 7.78 -6.58 1.90
CA LEU A 40 8.88 -5.65 2.15
C LEU A 40 10.23 -6.35 2.32
N SER A 41 10.27 -7.53 2.94
CA SER A 41 11.52 -8.29 3.13
C SER A 41 12.12 -8.80 1.81
N THR A 42 11.30 -8.94 0.76
CA THR A 42 11.78 -9.30 -0.57
C THR A 42 12.37 -8.12 -1.34
N ILE A 43 12.20 -6.89 -0.86
CA ILE A 43 12.80 -5.71 -1.47
C ILE A 43 14.29 -5.72 -1.13
N GLN A 44 15.11 -5.95 -2.15
CA GLN A 44 16.55 -5.89 -2.03
C GLN A 44 16.98 -4.41 -2.01
N ILE A 45 17.28 -3.90 -0.82
CA ILE A 45 17.84 -2.55 -0.67
C ILE A 45 19.30 -2.64 -1.13
N SER A 46 19.57 -2.23 -2.37
CA SER A 46 20.95 -2.02 -2.81
C SER A 46 21.53 -0.79 -2.11
N ASP A 47 22.86 -0.72 -1.95
CA ASP A 47 23.53 0.46 -1.37
C ASP A 47 23.29 1.77 -2.15
N VAL A 48 22.65 1.67 -3.32
CA VAL A 48 22.26 2.79 -4.19
C VAL A 48 20.91 3.41 -3.77
N LEU A 49 20.09 2.68 -3.00
CA LEU A 49 18.78 3.15 -2.53
C LEU A 49 18.91 3.87 -1.19
N THR A 50 19.23 5.16 -1.24
CA THR A 50 19.19 6.02 -0.05
C THR A 50 17.75 6.28 0.39
N LYS A 51 17.58 6.75 1.64
CA LYS A 51 16.27 7.14 2.18
C LYS A 51 15.57 8.20 1.31
N GLU A 52 16.35 9.11 0.77
CA GLU A 52 15.92 10.18 -0.11
C GLU A 52 15.46 9.63 -1.47
N SER A 53 16.18 8.64 -2.03
CA SER A 53 15.79 7.96 -3.28
C SER A 53 14.47 7.21 -3.12
N MET A 54 14.29 6.51 -1.99
CA MET A 54 13.03 5.84 -1.67
C MET A 54 11.88 6.82 -1.47
N ALA A 55 12.10 7.91 -0.74
CA ALA A 55 11.09 8.96 -0.56
C ALA A 55 10.70 9.61 -1.90
N SER A 56 11.68 9.87 -2.78
CA SER A 56 11.46 10.41 -4.12
C SER A 56 10.66 9.44 -4.99
N LEU A 57 10.96 8.13 -4.95
CA LEU A 57 10.16 7.11 -5.65
C LEU A 57 8.70 7.09 -5.18
N ILE A 58 8.46 7.18 -3.86
CA ILE A 58 7.10 7.24 -3.30
C ILE A 58 6.37 8.48 -3.82
N VAL A 59 6.99 9.67 -3.70
CA VAL A 59 6.39 10.93 -4.16
C VAL A 59 6.14 10.93 -5.67
N ASN A 60 7.08 10.41 -6.48
CA ASN A 60 6.92 10.33 -7.94
C ASN A 60 5.80 9.36 -8.34
N SER A 61 5.65 8.23 -7.63
CA SER A 61 4.54 7.31 -7.86
C SER A 61 3.18 7.93 -7.50
N LEU A 62 3.15 8.83 -6.51
CA LEU A 62 1.99 9.61 -6.10
C LEU A 62 1.76 10.88 -6.95
N GLY A 63 2.76 11.35 -7.72
CA GLY A 63 2.56 12.45 -8.67
C GLY A 63 1.73 12.04 -9.88
N ASN A 64 1.85 10.77 -10.28
CA ASN A 64 1.19 10.20 -11.45
C ASN A 64 -0.30 9.83 -11.26
N ILE A 65 -0.86 10.03 -10.06
CA ILE A 65 -2.31 9.88 -9.78
C ILE A 65 -3.10 11.16 -10.06
N SER A 66 -2.49 12.17 -10.68
CA SER A 66 -3.19 13.32 -11.23
C SER A 66 -3.70 13.02 -12.65
N SER A 67 -4.91 12.46 -12.75
CA SER A 67 -5.70 12.34 -13.99
C SER A 67 -7.18 12.35 -13.67
#